data_AF-A0A1B6MJ96-F1
#
_entry.id   AF-A0A1B6MJ96-F1
#
_cell.length_a   1.000
_cell.length_b   1.000
_cell.length_c   1.000
_cell.angle_alpha   90.00
_cell.angle_beta   90.00
_cell.angle_gamma   90.00
#
_symmetry.space_group_name_H-M   'P 1'
#
loop_
_entity.id
_entity.type
_entity.pdbx_description
1 polymer ?
#
loop_
_entity_poly.entity_id
_entity_poly.type
_entity_poly.pdbx_seq_one_letter_code
_entity_poly.pdbx_strand_id
1 'polypeptide(L)'
;MADEDLSAGLQSLVVEEKKESNSGGRSPMMSPVMLSENNYNWVEITDEFFSAIKVLDLGELLHDELFGLFEAMSAIEMMDPKMDAGMLCNRGNKAALTFEQAVESGKLRLSGLTVREQIGLIDSTLACFVSWLEGHSLAQTVFTNLYMHKPHTIQDKPLRAFCFSIYKVVYIIKDFVNRSLPLEVDALGFRFCLF
;
A
#
# COMPACT_ATOMS: atom_id res chain seq x y z
N MET A 1 -14.83 -55.15 35.69
CA MET A 1 -14.68 -53.77 36.18
C MET A 1 -14.11 -52.99 35.00
N ALA A 2 -14.88 -52.73 33.95
CA ALA A 2 -16.06 -51.83 33.88
C ALA A 2 -15.55 -50.37 33.99
N ASP A 3 -15.69 -49.44 33.04
CA ASP A 3 -16.73 -49.17 32.02
C ASP A 3 -16.13 -48.28 30.89
N GLU A 4 -16.53 -48.45 29.61
CA GLU A 4 -17.40 -47.56 28.78
C GLU A 4 -16.71 -46.25 28.32
N ASP A 5 -16.75 -45.77 27.07
CA ASP A 5 -17.69 -45.92 25.93
C ASP A 5 -17.09 -45.11 24.74
N LEU A 6 -17.41 -45.25 23.44
CA LEU A 6 -18.24 -46.18 22.67
C LEU A 6 -18.05 -45.87 21.16
N SER A 7 -17.89 -46.95 20.37
CA SER A 7 -18.40 -47.22 19.00
C SER A 7 -18.24 -46.17 17.88
N ALA A 8 -17.56 -46.50 16.77
CA ALA A 8 -18.03 -47.30 15.61
C ALA A 8 -18.37 -46.36 14.44
N GLY A 9 -18.14 -46.67 13.17
CA GLY A 9 -17.80 -47.91 12.49
C GLY A 9 -18.26 -47.72 11.04
N LEU A 10 -17.36 -47.91 10.09
CA LEU A 10 -17.54 -47.72 8.66
C LEU A 10 -18.70 -48.54 8.07
N GLN A 11 -19.40 -47.97 7.08
CA GLN A 11 -19.77 -48.70 5.86
C GLN A 11 -19.97 -47.76 4.67
N SER A 12 -19.52 -48.21 3.49
CA SER A 12 -19.44 -47.51 2.22
C SER A 12 -20.67 -47.71 1.32
N LEU A 13 -20.77 -46.84 0.30
CA LEU A 13 -21.37 -47.00 -1.04
C LEU A 13 -22.76 -46.37 -1.32
N VAL A 14 -22.78 -45.76 -2.51
CA VAL A 14 -23.88 -45.27 -3.36
C VAL A 14 -24.16 -43.77 -3.31
N VAL A 15 -24.06 -43.21 -4.51
CA VAL A 15 -24.17 -41.82 -4.97
C VAL A 15 -25.60 -41.57 -5.50
N GLU A 16 -26.03 -40.31 -5.44
CA GLU A 16 -27.27 -39.66 -5.97
C GLU A 16 -28.52 -39.73 -5.06
N GLU A 17 -29.34 -38.68 -4.86
CA GLU A 17 -29.58 -37.44 -5.60
C GLU A 17 -30.21 -36.34 -4.68
N LYS A 18 -29.93 -35.05 -4.98
CA LYS A 18 -30.72 -33.81 -4.76
C LYS A 18 -31.56 -33.57 -3.49
N LYS A 19 -31.36 -32.40 -2.85
CA LYS A 19 -32.20 -31.18 -3.03
C LYS A 19 -31.61 -29.96 -2.31
N GLU A 20 -31.67 -28.81 -2.98
CA GLU A 20 -31.20 -27.49 -2.54
C GLU A 20 -31.75 -27.05 -1.18
N SER A 21 -30.93 -26.36 -0.37
CA SER A 21 -30.94 -24.88 -0.28
C SER A 21 -30.21 -24.35 0.97
N ASN A 22 -29.33 -23.37 0.72
CA ASN A 22 -29.00 -22.22 1.57
C ASN A 22 -28.43 -22.44 2.99
N SER A 23 -27.11 -22.25 3.15
CA SER A 23 -26.53 -21.31 4.14
C SER A 23 -24.99 -21.35 4.07
N GLY A 24 -24.35 -20.26 3.65
CA GLY A 24 -22.89 -20.11 3.64
C GLY A 24 -22.51 -18.72 4.14
N GLY A 25 -21.69 -18.66 5.18
CA GLY A 25 -21.48 -17.50 6.06
C GLY A 25 -21.01 -16.23 5.37
N ARG A 26 -21.61 -15.11 5.80
CA ARG A 26 -21.18 -13.73 5.51
C ARG A 26 -19.75 -13.51 6.04
N SER A 27 -18.82 -13.18 5.15
CA SER A 27 -17.60 -12.46 5.50
C SER A 27 -17.94 -11.10 6.11
N PRO A 28 -17.10 -10.51 6.99
CA PRO A 28 -17.41 -9.25 7.65
C PRO A 28 -17.44 -8.13 6.61
N MET A 29 -18.59 -7.50 6.46
CA MET A 29 -18.82 -6.33 5.63
C MET A 29 -17.97 -5.18 6.18
N MET A 30 -17.14 -4.54 5.34
CA MET A 30 -16.48 -3.29 5.68
C MET A 30 -17.55 -2.29 6.15
N SER A 31 -17.32 -1.68 7.31
CA SER A 31 -18.19 -0.65 7.85
C SER A 31 -18.36 0.48 6.83
N PRO A 32 -19.58 1.01 6.61
CA PRO A 32 -19.77 2.15 5.73
C PRO A 32 -18.97 3.32 6.28
N VAL A 33 -18.06 3.84 5.48
CA VAL A 33 -17.46 5.16 5.74
C VAL A 33 -18.63 6.14 5.77
N MET A 34 -18.88 6.73 6.95
CA MET A 34 -19.90 7.77 7.13
C MET A 34 -19.42 9.02 6.38
N LEU A 35 -19.70 9.06 5.08
CA LEU A 35 -19.60 10.27 4.29
C LEU A 35 -20.68 11.24 4.77
N SER A 36 -20.29 12.47 5.06
CA SER A 36 -21.23 13.56 5.37
C SER A 36 -22.34 13.60 4.32
N GLU A 37 -23.59 13.78 4.75
CA GLU A 37 -24.76 13.88 3.86
C GLU A 37 -24.66 15.13 2.98
N ASN A 38 -23.82 15.07 1.96
CA ASN A 38 -23.94 15.95 0.82
C ASN A 38 -25.14 15.45 0.01
N ASN A 39 -26.06 16.36 -0.28
CA ASN A 39 -27.30 16.11 -1.00
C ASN A 39 -27.01 15.92 -2.51
N TYR A 40 -26.26 14.87 -2.85
CA TYR A 40 -25.91 14.51 -4.21
C TYR A 40 -26.95 13.55 -4.78
N ASN A 41 -27.58 13.94 -5.89
CA ASN A 41 -28.48 13.07 -6.64
C ASN A 41 -27.68 12.28 -7.68
N TRP A 42 -27.11 11.15 -7.26
CA TRP A 42 -26.40 10.24 -8.15
C TRP A 42 -27.38 9.51 -9.07
N VAL A 43 -27.16 9.61 -10.38
CA VAL A 43 -27.93 8.89 -11.40
C VAL A 43 -27.04 7.82 -12.01
N GLU A 44 -27.57 6.60 -12.13
CA GLU A 44 -26.87 5.51 -12.80
C GLU A 44 -26.91 5.73 -14.33
N ILE A 45 -25.75 5.69 -14.98
CA ILE A 45 -25.60 5.89 -16.44
C ILE A 45 -24.96 4.70 -17.14
N THR A 46 -24.85 3.54 -16.47
CA THR A 46 -24.12 2.37 -16.96
C THR A 46 -24.61 1.92 -18.34
N ASP A 47 -25.93 1.70 -18.48
CA ASP A 47 -26.53 1.22 -19.73
C ASP A 47 -26.44 2.25 -20.87
N GLU A 48 -26.64 3.53 -20.55
CA GLU A 48 -26.54 4.63 -21.52
C GLU A 48 -25.12 4.75 -22.05
N PHE A 49 -24.13 4.69 -21.15
CA PHE A 49 -22.71 4.72 -21.51
C PHE A 49 -22.33 3.54 -22.41
N PHE A 50 -22.67 2.30 -22.04
CA PHE A 50 -22.39 1.11 -22.86
C PHE A 50 -23.15 1.10 -24.20
N SER A 51 -24.29 1.79 -24.28
CA SER A 51 -24.99 1.97 -25.55
C SER A 51 -24.27 2.98 -26.46
N ALA A 52 -23.76 4.08 -25.91
CA ALA A 52 -23.08 5.13 -26.67
C ALA A 52 -21.74 4.66 -27.25
N ILE A 53 -20.96 3.86 -26.51
CA ILE A 53 -19.64 3.41 -26.99
C ILE A 53 -19.69 2.46 -28.19
N LYS A 54 -20.86 1.87 -28.50
CA LYS A 54 -21.03 0.98 -29.67
C LYS A 54 -20.86 1.70 -31.01
N VAL A 55 -20.88 3.03 -31.00
CA VAL A 55 -20.67 3.86 -32.19
C VAL A 55 -19.19 3.99 -32.53
N LEU A 56 -18.27 3.73 -31.59
CA LEU A 56 -16.83 3.78 -31.86
C LEU A 56 -16.36 2.53 -32.62
N ASP A 57 -15.58 2.76 -33.68
CA ASP A 57 -14.92 1.71 -34.44
C ASP A 57 -13.62 1.23 -33.75
N LEU A 58 -13.13 0.06 -34.19
CA LEU A 58 -11.87 -0.49 -33.69
C LEU A 58 -10.70 0.46 -33.98
N GLY A 59 -10.05 0.93 -32.93
CA GLY A 59 -8.92 1.86 -33.01
C GLY A 59 -9.30 3.33 -32.79
N GLU A 60 -10.58 3.64 -32.62
CA GLU A 60 -11.04 4.97 -32.23
C GLU A 60 -11.00 5.17 -30.71
N LEU A 61 -10.67 6.38 -30.27
CA LEU A 61 -10.61 6.77 -28.87
C LEU A 61 -11.26 8.13 -28.70
N LEU A 62 -12.24 8.22 -27.80
CA LEU A 62 -12.83 9.49 -27.40
C LEU A 62 -12.06 10.06 -26.20
N HIS A 63 -11.45 11.23 -26.38
CA HIS A 63 -10.79 11.98 -25.32
C HIS A 63 -10.85 13.49 -25.61
N ASP A 64 -10.54 14.31 -24.60
CA ASP A 64 -10.47 15.76 -24.75
C ASP A 64 -9.28 16.17 -25.64
N GLU A 65 -9.41 17.26 -26.39
CA GLU A 65 -8.34 17.76 -27.29
C GLU A 65 -7.04 18.08 -26.55
N LEU A 66 -7.13 18.45 -25.27
CA LEU A 66 -5.97 18.75 -24.43
C LEU A 66 -5.35 17.52 -23.79
N PHE A 67 -6.02 16.36 -23.83
CA PHE A 67 -5.53 15.13 -23.23
C PHE A 67 -4.62 14.37 -24.20
N GLY A 68 -3.33 14.31 -23.87
CA GLY A 68 -2.34 13.61 -24.69
C GLY A 68 -2.27 12.12 -24.38
N LEU A 69 -2.10 11.27 -25.40
CA LEU A 69 -1.90 9.82 -25.21
C LEU A 69 -0.67 9.47 -24.36
N PHE A 70 0.35 10.34 -24.36
CA PHE A 70 1.52 10.17 -23.50
C PHE A 70 1.16 10.29 -22.00
N GLU A 71 0.18 11.13 -21.66
CA GLU A 71 -0.31 11.24 -20.28
C GLU A 71 -1.06 9.96 -19.88
N ALA A 72 -1.83 9.38 -20.80
CA ALA A 72 -2.50 8.09 -20.60
C ALA A 72 -1.53 6.95 -20.30
N MET A 73 -0.28 6.99 -20.81
CA MET A 73 0.74 5.97 -20.50
C MET A 73 1.15 5.95 -19.02
N SER A 74 0.95 7.06 -18.30
CA SER A 74 1.24 7.16 -16.86
C SER A 74 0.04 6.81 -15.97
N ALA A 75 -1.14 6.57 -16.57
CA ALA A 75 -2.34 6.25 -15.83
C ALA A 75 -2.21 4.91 -15.10
N ILE A 76 -2.75 4.84 -13.89
CA ILE A 76 -2.78 3.62 -13.09
C ILE A 76 -3.96 2.75 -13.57
N GLU A 77 -3.65 1.51 -13.96
CA GLU A 77 -4.66 0.52 -14.32
C GLU A 77 -5.18 -0.17 -13.05
N MET A 78 -6.46 0.00 -12.75
CA MET A 78 -7.12 -0.65 -11.61
C MET A 78 -7.21 -2.16 -11.83
N MET A 79 -7.07 -2.94 -10.76
CA MET A 79 -7.10 -4.41 -10.77
C MET A 79 -5.94 -5.08 -11.54
N ASP A 80 -4.97 -4.33 -12.07
CA ASP A 80 -3.73 -4.91 -12.58
C ASP A 80 -2.78 -5.20 -11.41
N PRO A 81 -2.27 -6.43 -11.23
CA PRO A 81 -1.41 -6.76 -10.10
C PRO A 81 -0.14 -5.89 -9.98
N LYS A 82 0.41 -5.40 -11.10
CA LYS A 82 1.67 -4.64 -11.15
C LYS A 82 1.44 -3.14 -11.01
N MET A 83 0.35 -2.62 -11.54
CA MET A 83 0.04 -1.19 -11.55
C MET A 83 -0.82 -0.78 -10.35
N ASP A 84 -1.67 -1.67 -9.83
CA ASP A 84 -2.57 -1.38 -8.71
C ASP A 84 -1.94 -1.76 -7.35
N ALA A 85 -1.54 -0.74 -6.57
CA ALA A 85 -0.99 -0.93 -5.23
C ALA A 85 -2.01 -1.53 -4.22
N GLY A 86 -3.31 -1.46 -4.51
CA GLY A 86 -4.40 -2.08 -3.74
C GLY A 86 -4.54 -3.58 -4.01
N MET A 87 -3.98 -4.08 -5.11
CA MET A 87 -3.94 -5.51 -5.42
C MET A 87 -2.87 -6.19 -4.56
N LEU A 88 -3.31 -6.84 -3.49
CA LEU A 88 -2.45 -7.61 -2.58
C LEU A 88 -1.72 -8.80 -3.26
N CYS A 89 -2.10 -9.13 -4.50
CA CYS A 89 -1.64 -10.29 -5.26
C CYS A 89 -0.13 -10.31 -5.58
N ASN A 90 0.54 -9.17 -5.62
CA ASN A 90 1.99 -9.09 -5.96
C ASN A 90 2.93 -9.01 -4.75
N ARG A 91 2.39 -8.97 -3.53
CA ARG A 91 3.19 -9.18 -2.32
C ARG A 91 3.20 -10.68 -2.08
N GLY A 92 4.33 -11.36 -2.25
CA GLY A 92 4.44 -12.79 -1.90
C GLY A 92 4.03 -13.05 -0.44
N ASN A 93 4.23 -14.28 0.07
CA ASN A 93 3.90 -14.71 1.45
C ASN A 93 4.42 -13.83 2.62
N LYS A 94 5.09 -12.71 2.34
CA LYS A 94 5.48 -11.66 3.28
C LYS A 94 4.90 -10.31 2.81
N ALA A 95 3.63 -10.05 3.11
CA ALA A 95 3.11 -8.70 3.03
C ALA A 95 3.98 -7.77 3.88
N ALA A 96 4.42 -6.63 3.32
CA ALA A 96 5.11 -5.60 4.08
C ALA A 96 4.21 -5.15 5.23
N LEU A 97 4.73 -5.25 6.45
CA LEU A 97 3.99 -4.89 7.66
C LEU A 97 3.90 -3.38 7.75
N THR A 98 2.70 -2.87 8.07
CA THR A 98 2.56 -1.46 8.46
C THR A 98 3.23 -1.22 9.81
N PHE A 99 3.44 0.05 10.16
CA PHE A 99 4.01 0.42 11.46
C PHE A 99 3.21 -0.19 12.62
N GLU A 100 1.89 -0.05 12.60
CA GLU A 100 0.98 -0.57 13.62
C GLU A 100 1.05 -2.10 13.72
N GLN A 101 0.99 -2.78 12.57
CA GLN A 101 1.08 -4.24 12.52
C GLN A 101 2.42 -4.76 13.02
N ALA A 102 3.51 -4.06 12.72
CA ALA A 102 4.86 -4.44 13.16
C ALA A 102 5.04 -4.26 14.68
N VAL A 103 4.43 -3.22 15.26
CA VAL A 103 4.41 -3.01 16.72
C VAL A 103 3.54 -4.06 17.41
N GLU A 104 2.32 -4.29 16.92
CA GLU A 104 1.38 -5.26 17.52
C GLU A 104 1.91 -6.70 17.45
N SER A 105 2.55 -7.08 16.33
CA SER A 105 3.20 -8.39 16.19
C SER A 105 4.51 -8.52 16.95
N GLY A 106 4.96 -7.48 17.66
CA GLY A 106 6.21 -7.47 18.42
C GLY A 106 7.49 -7.50 17.56
N LYS A 107 7.36 -7.39 16.23
CA LYS A 107 8.49 -7.37 15.29
C LYS A 107 9.24 -6.04 15.28
N LEU A 108 8.57 -4.95 15.64
CA LEU A 108 9.15 -3.62 15.80
C LEU A 108 9.18 -3.24 17.28
N ARG A 109 10.39 -3.18 17.85
CA ARG A 109 10.57 -2.77 19.25
C ARG A 109 10.67 -1.25 19.34
N LEU A 110 9.90 -0.63 20.24
CA LEU A 110 9.91 0.82 20.45
C LEU A 110 10.81 1.26 21.61
N SER A 111 11.27 0.31 22.42
CA SER A 111 12.12 0.56 23.58
C SER A 111 13.07 -0.60 23.87
N GLY A 112 14.17 -0.27 24.56
CA GLY A 112 15.14 -1.26 25.00
C GLY A 112 15.93 -1.87 23.85
N LEU A 113 16.17 -1.10 22.78
CA LEU A 113 17.12 -1.50 21.75
C LEU A 113 18.54 -1.39 22.31
N THR A 114 19.35 -2.42 22.04
CA THR A 114 20.77 -2.38 22.39
C THR A 114 21.50 -1.32 21.57
N VAL A 115 22.61 -0.80 22.09
CA VAL A 115 23.44 0.19 21.37
C VAL A 115 23.88 -0.35 20.00
N ARG A 116 24.16 -1.65 19.90
CA ARG A 116 24.52 -2.31 18.64
C ARG A 116 23.39 -2.25 17.61
N GLU A 117 22.16 -2.55 18.01
CA GLU A 117 20.99 -2.48 17.13
C GLU A 117 20.70 -1.04 16.71
N GLN A 118 20.82 -0.08 17.64
CA GLN A 118 20.65 1.34 17.33
C GLN A 118 21.67 1.81 16.29
N ILE A 119 22.95 1.44 16.44
CA ILE A 119 23.99 1.76 15.45
C ILE A 119 23.69 1.10 14.11
N GLY A 120 23.27 -0.17 14.09
CA GLY A 120 22.90 -0.85 12.85
C GLY A 120 21.73 -0.18 12.11
N LEU A 121 20.72 0.30 12.85
CA LEU A 121 19.62 1.08 12.29
C LEU A 121 20.08 2.43 11.73
N ILE A 122 20.96 3.12 12.45
CA ILE A 122 21.54 4.39 12.00
C ILE A 122 22.31 4.19 10.70
N ASP A 123 23.20 3.21 10.65
CA ASP A 123 24.02 2.90 9.48
C ASP A 123 23.18 2.53 8.26
N SER A 124 22.18 1.66 8.45
CA SER A 124 21.24 1.28 7.39
C SER A 124 20.43 2.49 6.88
N THR A 125 20.01 3.38 7.78
CA THR A 125 19.27 4.60 7.40
C THR A 125 20.15 5.57 6.63
N LEU A 126 21.43 5.69 7.01
CA LEU A 126 22.39 6.54 6.29
C LEU A 126 22.69 5.97 4.90
N ALA A 127 22.83 4.65 4.74
CA ALA A 127 23.00 4.02 3.43
C ALA A 127 21.79 4.29 2.52
N CYS A 128 20.56 4.13 3.04
CA CYS A 128 19.34 4.49 2.31
C CYS A 128 19.28 5.98 1.98
N PHE A 129 19.73 6.84 2.88
CA PHE A 129 19.78 8.28 2.64
C PHE A 129 20.76 8.63 1.50
N VAL A 130 21.93 7.99 1.44
CA VAL A 130 22.86 8.17 0.31
C VAL A 130 22.24 7.66 -1.00
N SER A 131 21.58 6.49 -0.97
CA SER A 131 20.87 5.97 -2.16
C SER A 131 19.80 6.93 -2.66
N TRP A 132 19.10 7.61 -1.75
CA TRP A 132 18.15 8.69 -2.12
C TRP A 132 18.86 9.86 -2.81
N LEU A 133 20.03 10.27 -2.32
CA LEU A 133 20.83 11.33 -2.95
C LEU A 133 21.38 10.94 -4.33
N GLU A 134 21.52 9.64 -4.63
CA GLU A 134 21.90 9.13 -5.94
C GLU A 134 20.75 9.13 -6.97
N GLY A 135 19.53 9.51 -6.55
CA GLY A 135 18.37 9.61 -7.44
C GLY A 135 17.43 8.41 -7.39
N HIS A 136 17.38 7.68 -6.28
CA HIS A 136 16.30 6.72 -6.00
C HIS A 136 15.15 7.38 -5.24
N SER A 137 13.93 6.82 -5.29
CA SER A 137 12.78 7.38 -4.56
C SER A 137 12.97 7.34 -3.04
N LEU A 138 12.56 8.42 -2.37
CA LEU A 138 12.55 8.55 -0.92
C LEU A 138 11.64 7.50 -0.25
N ALA A 139 10.49 7.21 -0.86
CA ALA A 139 9.56 6.18 -0.40
C ALA A 139 10.20 4.78 -0.46
N GLN A 140 11.02 4.54 -1.48
CA GLN A 140 11.70 3.26 -1.72
C GLN A 140 13.03 3.11 -0.98
N THR A 141 13.53 4.16 -0.33
CA THR A 141 14.83 4.17 0.36
C THR A 141 14.65 4.48 1.84
N VAL A 142 14.67 5.76 2.25
CA VAL A 142 14.65 6.19 3.65
C VAL A 142 13.38 5.76 4.37
N PHE A 143 12.22 5.83 3.70
CA PHE A 143 10.93 5.44 4.30
C PHE A 143 10.64 3.94 4.27
N THR A 144 11.57 3.11 3.80
CA THR A 144 11.53 1.67 4.08
C THR A 144 11.77 1.37 5.55
N ASN A 145 12.47 2.26 6.26
CA ASN A 145 12.67 2.15 7.70
C ASN A 145 11.39 2.55 8.46
N LEU A 146 10.72 1.57 9.08
CA LEU A 146 9.50 1.78 9.86
C LEU A 146 9.66 2.76 11.03
N TYR A 147 10.85 2.88 11.62
CA TYR A 147 11.11 3.86 12.69
C TYR A 147 10.89 5.31 12.23
N MET A 148 11.08 5.58 10.94
CA MET A 148 10.85 6.91 10.38
C MET A 148 9.36 7.25 10.34
N HIS A 149 8.44 6.30 10.16
CA HIS A 149 7.01 6.61 10.01
C HIS A 149 6.40 7.33 11.23
N LYS A 150 6.83 6.99 12.45
CA LYS A 150 6.36 7.62 13.69
C LYS A 150 7.50 7.80 14.72
N PRO A 151 8.41 8.76 14.51
CA PRO A 151 9.61 8.90 15.32
C PRO A 151 9.31 9.33 16.77
N HIS A 152 8.15 9.94 17.00
CA HIS A 152 7.67 10.36 18.33
C HIS A 152 7.36 9.18 19.26
N THR A 153 7.07 8.00 18.71
CA THR A 153 6.73 6.80 19.51
C THR A 153 7.96 6.07 20.05
N ILE A 154 9.15 6.37 19.52
CA ILE A 154 10.42 5.73 19.91
C ILE A 154 10.81 6.24 21.30
N GLN A 155 11.03 5.34 22.26
CA GLN A 155 11.40 5.73 23.63
C GLN A 155 12.89 6.05 23.75
N ASP A 156 13.73 5.33 23.00
CA ASP A 156 15.18 5.49 22.97
C ASP A 156 15.57 6.88 22.46
N LYS A 157 16.00 7.75 23.38
CA LYS A 157 16.37 9.15 23.12
C LYS A 157 17.37 9.32 21.96
N PRO A 158 18.49 8.59 21.87
CA PRO A 158 19.47 8.80 20.80
C PRO A 158 18.90 8.45 19.42
N LEU A 159 18.22 7.31 19.29
CA LEU A 159 17.59 6.89 18.03
C LEU A 159 16.48 7.85 17.62
N ARG A 160 15.63 8.27 18.57
CA ARG A 160 14.59 9.28 18.32
C ARG A 160 15.17 10.59 17.79
N ALA A 161 16.22 11.10 18.44
CA ALA A 161 16.89 12.33 18.01
C ALA A 161 17.45 12.19 16.58
N PHE A 162 18.13 11.07 16.30
CA PHE A 162 18.64 10.77 14.97
C PHE A 162 17.56 10.76 13.89
N CYS A 163 16.43 10.07 14.13
CA CYS A 163 15.31 10.05 13.19
C CYS A 163 14.80 11.47 12.89
N PHE A 164 14.63 12.32 13.92
CA PHE A 164 14.24 13.72 13.73
C PHE A 164 15.28 14.52 12.94
N SER A 165 16.58 14.29 13.18
CA SER A 165 17.65 14.92 12.42
C SER A 165 17.57 14.56 10.94
N ILE A 166 17.41 13.28 10.59
CA ILE A 166 17.25 12.85 9.19
C ILE A 166 16.00 13.48 8.56
N TYR A 167 14.87 13.48 9.28
CA TYR A 167 13.65 14.15 8.81
C TYR A 167 13.88 15.62 8.47
N LYS A 168 14.59 16.35 9.33
CA LYS A 168 14.90 17.76 9.11
C LYS A 168 15.83 17.95 7.91
N VAL A 169 16.83 17.09 7.74
CA VAL A 169 17.73 17.14 6.58
C VAL A 169 16.96 16.88 5.29
N VAL A 170 16.14 15.81 5.24
CA VAL A 170 15.28 15.51 4.08
C VAL A 170 14.35 16.68 3.77
N TYR A 171 13.75 17.29 4.79
CA TYR A 171 12.88 18.45 4.62
C TYR A 171 13.63 19.66 4.02
N ILE A 172 14.83 19.96 4.51
CA ILE A 172 15.65 21.08 4.01
C ILE A 172 16.05 20.84 2.56
N ILE A 173 16.46 19.62 2.21
CA ILE A 173 16.82 19.26 0.82
C ILE A 173 15.60 19.39 -0.08
N LYS A 174 14.44 18.87 0.34
CA LYS A 174 13.17 18.99 -0.40
C LYS A 174 12.80 20.46 -0.62
N ASP A 175 12.89 21.29 0.41
CA ASP A 175 12.60 22.72 0.33
C ASP A 175 13.58 23.44 -0.62
N PHE A 176 14.86 23.09 -0.58
CA PHE A 176 15.87 23.62 -1.50
C PHE A 176 15.54 23.26 -2.95
N VAL A 177 15.34 21.97 -3.24
CA VAL A 177 15.00 21.46 -4.59
C VAL A 177 13.73 22.12 -5.13
N ASN A 178 12.70 22.27 -4.30
CA ASN A 178 11.44 22.90 -4.73
C ASN A 178 11.58 24.40 -4.99
N ARG A 179 12.53 25.09 -4.36
CA ARG A 179 12.76 26.53 -4.55
C ARG A 179 13.70 26.86 -5.70
N SER A 180 14.68 26.00 -5.98
CA SER A 180 15.80 26.32 -6.88
C SER A 180 15.60 25.88 -8.33
N LEU A 181 14.56 25.10 -8.67
CA LEU A 181 14.46 24.43 -9.97
C LEU A 181 13.18 24.78 -10.76
N PRO A 182 13.07 25.99 -11.33
CA PRO A 182 12.31 26.19 -12.55
C PRO A 182 13.20 25.79 -13.74
N LEU A 183 12.85 24.72 -14.46
CA LEU A 183 13.48 24.26 -15.71
C LEU A 183 14.83 23.50 -15.59
N GLU A 184 14.77 22.17 -15.39
CA GLU A 184 15.63 21.23 -16.14
C GLU A 184 15.14 19.79 -15.96
N VAL A 185 15.29 18.98 -17.00
CA VAL A 185 14.84 17.57 -17.06
C VAL A 185 15.52 16.66 -16.01
N ASP A 186 16.69 17.04 -15.51
CA ASP A 186 17.38 16.30 -14.44
C ASP A 186 16.79 16.59 -13.05
N ALA A 187 16.20 17.77 -12.86
CA ALA A 187 15.49 18.15 -11.65
C ALA A 187 14.11 17.47 -11.51
N LEU A 188 13.51 17.07 -12.64
CA LEU A 188 12.33 16.21 -12.65
C LEU A 188 12.64 14.85 -12.02
N GLY A 189 13.81 14.27 -12.28
CA GLY A 189 14.25 13.02 -11.65
C GLY A 189 14.27 13.12 -10.13
N PHE A 190 14.87 14.18 -9.57
CA PHE A 190 14.87 14.42 -8.12
C PHE A 190 13.48 14.72 -7.56
N ARG A 191 12.61 15.38 -8.34
CA ARG A 191 11.22 15.65 -7.95
C ARG A 191 10.34 14.41 -7.95
N PHE A 192 10.57 13.47 -8.87
CA PHE A 192 9.97 12.12 -8.81
C PHE A 192 10.54 11.32 -7.63
N CYS A 193 11.82 11.47 -7.31
CA CYS A 193 12.43 10.83 -6.15
C CYS A 193 11.99 11.40 -4.80
N LEU A 194 11.31 12.56 -4.79
CA LEU A 194 10.70 13.15 -3.60
C LEU A 194 9.32 12.57 -3.25
N PHE A 195 8.77 11.72 -4.13
CA PHE A 195 7.51 11.01 -3.95
C PHE A 195 7.73 9.49 -3.87
#